data_AF-A0A1B0ACA5-F1
#
_entry.id   AF-A0A1B0ACA5-F1
#
_cell.length_a   1.000
_cell.length_b   1.000
_cell.length_c   1.000
_cell.angle_alpha   90.00
_cell.angle_beta   90.00
_cell.angle_gamma   90.00
#
_symmetry.space_group_name_H-M   'P 1'
#
loop_
_entity.id
_entity.type
_entity.pdbx_description
1 polymer ?
#
loop_
_entity_poly.entity_id
_entity_poly.type
_entity_poly.pdbx_seq_one_letter_code
_entity_poly.pdbx_strand_id
1 'polypeptide(L)'
;MDRHKLELEQKEKLIKRIIEQTVRNNEKDGELEHKAHFFITVNYFTKTLKGNVYIPAEVSVCEYSLKQGVSGIFRMLINPGTNVYGHQYERRHHSKITHNLPLPPNAMGHENLGTIYNEVLEFLGATDEYPPLYTVRENIHIVVSVLDFLKSDIRAKSTCEQGELEKPKSFHITDALFERDCFEYQSGIACQFNEDKTRANIVLNL
;
A
#
# COMPACT_ATOMS: atom_id res chain seq x y z
N MET A 1 14.59 -10.14 25.10
CA MET A 1 14.53 -9.75 23.68
C MET A 1 13.64 -10.71 22.85
N ASP A 2 12.99 -11.70 23.46
CA ASP A 2 12.48 -12.86 22.71
C ASP A 2 10.97 -12.87 22.39
N ARG A 3 10.14 -12.10 23.10
CA ARG A 3 8.68 -12.13 22.90
C ARG A 3 8.22 -11.49 21.57
N HIS A 4 8.75 -10.31 21.25
CA HIS A 4 8.40 -9.60 20.02
C HIS A 4 8.87 -10.35 18.76
N LYS A 5 10.06 -10.96 18.83
CA LYS A 5 10.59 -11.78 17.74
C LYS A 5 9.74 -13.03 17.52
N LEU A 6 9.35 -13.72 18.60
CA LEU A 6 8.49 -14.89 18.54
C LEU A 6 7.09 -14.55 17.97
N GLU A 7 6.50 -13.42 18.38
CA GLU A 7 5.22 -12.95 17.85
C GLU A 7 5.29 -12.64 16.34
N LEU A 8 6.41 -12.06 15.88
CA LEU A 8 6.64 -11.80 14.45
C LEU A 8 6.74 -13.11 13.65
N GLU A 9 7.54 -14.06 14.13
CA GLU A 9 7.72 -15.38 13.50
C GLU A 9 6.41 -16.19 13.46
N GLN A 10 5.59 -16.08 14.50
CA GLN A 10 4.26 -16.71 14.54
C GLN A 10 3.31 -16.08 13.52
N LYS A 11 3.31 -14.75 13.39
CA LYS A 11 2.52 -14.04 12.37
C LYS A 11 2.96 -14.42 10.96
N GLU A 12 4.27 -14.48 10.69
CA GLU A 12 4.79 -14.91 9.39
C GLU A 12 4.37 -16.34 9.03
N LYS A 13 4.47 -17.29 9.98
CA LYS A 13 4.02 -18.68 9.78
C LYS A 13 2.51 -18.76 9.53
N LEU A 14 1.72 -17.95 10.23
CA LEU A 14 0.28 -17.88 10.03
C LEU A 14 -0.06 -17.36 8.62
N ILE A 15 0.58 -16.27 8.20
CA ILE A 15 0.41 -15.68 6.87
C ILE A 15 0.70 -16.72 5.78
N LYS A 16 1.84 -17.41 5.84
CA LYS A 16 2.20 -18.45 4.86
C LYS A 16 1.13 -19.55 4.78
N ARG A 17 0.65 -20.04 5.92
CA ARG A 17 -0.41 -21.06 5.96
C ARG A 17 -1.72 -20.57 5.34
N ILE A 18 -2.10 -19.31 5.57
CA ILE A 18 -3.32 -18.72 4.98
C ILE A 18 -3.20 -18.66 3.46
N ILE A 19 -2.07 -18.20 2.92
CA ILE A 19 -1.84 -18.15 1.46
C ILE A 19 -1.93 -19.56 0.88
N GLU A 20 -1.18 -20.51 1.44
CA GLU A 20 -1.18 -21.88 0.95
C GLU A 20 -2.59 -22.50 0.98
N GLN A 21 -3.34 -22.26 2.05
CA GLN A 21 -4.70 -22.78 2.16
C GLN A 21 -5.64 -22.13 1.14
N THR A 22 -5.49 -20.83 0.91
CA THR A 22 -6.27 -20.07 -0.08
C THR A 22 -6.02 -20.63 -1.48
N VAL A 23 -4.75 -20.82 -1.86
CA VAL A 23 -4.38 -21.40 -3.17
C VAL A 23 -4.93 -22.81 -3.32
N ARG A 24 -4.73 -23.68 -2.32
CA ARG A 24 -5.22 -25.07 -2.35
C ARG A 24 -6.75 -25.16 -2.44
N ASN A 25 -7.47 -24.27 -1.78
CA ASN A 25 -8.93 -24.24 -1.85
C ASN A 25 -9.39 -23.77 -3.23
N ASN A 26 -8.84 -22.67 -3.75
CA ASN A 26 -9.18 -22.17 -5.08
C ASN A 26 -8.86 -23.19 -6.19
N GLU A 27 -7.77 -23.95 -6.06
CA GLU A 27 -7.44 -25.03 -6.99
C GLU A 27 -8.50 -26.14 -6.98
N LYS A 28 -8.90 -26.59 -5.78
CA LYS A 28 -9.95 -27.61 -5.62
C LYS A 28 -11.30 -27.16 -6.17
N ASP A 29 -11.60 -25.87 -6.02
CA ASP A 29 -12.86 -25.28 -6.47
C ASP A 29 -12.83 -24.92 -7.97
N GLY A 30 -11.68 -25.08 -8.64
CA GLY A 30 -11.50 -24.73 -10.06
C GLY A 30 -11.42 -23.22 -10.33
N GLU A 31 -11.32 -22.41 -9.29
CA GLU A 31 -11.37 -20.94 -9.34
C GLU A 31 -9.98 -20.30 -9.35
N LEU A 32 -8.91 -21.10 -9.32
CA LEU A 32 -7.54 -20.59 -9.21
C LEU A 32 -7.18 -19.60 -10.32
N GLU A 33 -7.62 -19.84 -11.56
CA GLU A 33 -7.31 -18.94 -12.67
C GLU A 33 -8.12 -17.63 -12.63
N HIS A 34 -9.33 -17.67 -12.07
CA HIS A 34 -10.30 -16.58 -12.11
C HIS A 34 -10.28 -15.72 -10.85
N LYS A 35 -9.71 -16.22 -9.76
CA LYS A 35 -9.66 -15.49 -8.49
C LYS A 35 -8.86 -14.21 -8.62
N ALA A 36 -9.48 -13.10 -8.24
CA ALA A 36 -8.82 -11.81 -8.12
C ALA A 36 -7.89 -11.77 -6.89
N HIS A 37 -6.68 -11.28 -7.12
CA HIS A 37 -5.65 -10.98 -6.13
C HIS A 37 -5.28 -9.50 -6.21
N PHE A 38 -5.05 -8.88 -5.06
CA PHE A 38 -4.84 -7.43 -4.97
C PHE A 38 -3.43 -7.13 -4.49
N PHE A 39 -2.64 -6.42 -5.29
CA PHE A 39 -1.29 -6.05 -4.94
C PHE A 39 -1.20 -4.56 -4.61
N ILE A 40 -0.46 -4.21 -3.56
CA ILE A 40 -0.33 -2.83 -3.08
C ILE A 40 1.13 -2.41 -2.99
N THR A 41 1.35 -1.15 -3.28
CA THR A 41 2.67 -0.52 -3.25
C THR A 41 2.52 0.97 -2.96
N VAL A 42 3.49 1.53 -2.26
CA VAL A 42 3.44 2.89 -1.71
C VAL A 42 4.77 3.60 -1.89
N ASN A 43 4.73 4.87 -2.24
CA ASN A 43 5.85 5.79 -2.07
C ASN A 43 5.63 6.65 -0.82
N TYR A 44 6.73 7.04 -0.19
CA TYR A 44 6.71 7.89 1.01
C TYR A 44 7.77 8.98 0.92
N PHE A 45 7.53 10.14 1.52
CA PHE A 45 8.49 11.24 1.53
C PHE A 45 9.61 11.05 2.57
N THR A 46 9.24 10.59 3.77
CA THR A 46 10.17 10.35 4.87
C THR A 46 9.55 9.46 5.94
N LYS A 47 10.41 8.97 6.82
CA LYS A 47 10.05 8.32 8.07
C LYS A 47 10.19 9.30 9.24
N THR A 48 9.28 9.26 10.20
CA THR A 48 9.35 10.08 11.43
C THR A 48 10.35 9.48 12.43
N LEU A 49 11.10 10.34 13.13
CA LEU A 49 12.12 9.90 14.12
C LEU A 49 11.54 9.18 15.34
N LYS A 50 10.35 9.58 15.80
CA LYS A 50 9.82 9.16 17.10
C LYS A 50 8.84 7.98 17.02
N GLY A 51 8.33 7.63 15.84
CA GLY A 51 7.15 6.76 15.74
C GLY A 51 7.20 5.66 14.70
N ASN A 52 8.32 5.49 13.96
CA ASN A 52 8.36 4.60 12.79
C ASN A 52 7.23 4.85 11.76
N VAL A 53 6.65 6.07 11.75
CA VAL A 53 5.57 6.42 10.83
C VAL A 53 6.15 6.90 9.51
N TYR A 54 5.71 6.29 8.41
CA TYR A 54 6.05 6.68 7.04
C TYR A 54 5.02 7.68 6.53
N ILE A 55 5.51 8.81 6.02
CA ILE A 55 4.69 9.89 5.48
C ILE A 55 4.41 9.61 4.01
N PRO A 56 3.18 9.28 3.61
CA PRO A 56 2.89 8.83 2.26
C PRO A 56 3.05 9.94 1.21
N ALA A 57 3.40 9.52 0.00
CA ALA A 57 3.51 10.36 -1.19
C ALA A 57 2.64 9.81 -2.35
N GLU A 58 2.45 8.50 -2.42
CA GLU A 58 1.61 7.84 -3.41
C GLU A 58 1.18 6.46 -2.89
N VAL A 59 -0.01 6.01 -3.29
CA VAL A 59 -0.50 4.64 -3.11
C VAL A 59 -0.99 4.11 -4.45
N SER A 60 -0.68 2.85 -4.76
CA SER A 60 -1.28 2.13 -5.87
C SER A 60 -1.72 0.74 -5.43
N VAL A 61 -2.87 0.31 -5.94
CA VAL A 61 -3.41 -1.05 -5.78
C VAL A 61 -3.78 -1.57 -7.15
N CYS A 62 -3.38 -2.78 -7.50
CA CYS A 62 -3.84 -3.44 -8.72
C CYS A 62 -4.59 -4.73 -8.42
N GLU A 63 -5.59 -5.01 -9.23
CA GLU A 63 -6.32 -6.27 -9.28
C GLU A 63 -5.73 -7.14 -10.39
N TYR A 64 -5.45 -8.40 -10.06
CA TYR A 64 -4.84 -9.37 -10.96
C TYR A 64 -5.48 -10.74 -10.81
N SER A 65 -5.70 -11.45 -11.92
CA SER A 65 -6.00 -12.89 -11.94
C SER A 65 -5.08 -13.59 -12.94
N LEU A 66 -4.86 -14.90 -12.77
CA LEU A 66 -4.03 -15.65 -13.73
C LEU A 66 -4.66 -15.67 -15.13
N LYS A 67 -6.00 -15.65 -15.21
CA LYS A 67 -6.72 -15.71 -16.47
C LYS A 67 -6.66 -14.40 -17.24
N GLN A 68 -6.89 -13.28 -16.56
CA GLN A 68 -7.09 -11.97 -17.18
C GLN A 68 -5.83 -11.10 -17.12
N GLY A 69 -4.85 -11.46 -16.29
CA GLY A 69 -3.76 -10.56 -15.94
C GLY A 69 -4.28 -9.41 -15.08
N VAL A 70 -3.72 -8.22 -15.27
CA VAL A 70 -4.16 -7.01 -14.56
C VAL A 70 -5.52 -6.55 -15.10
N SER A 71 -6.55 -6.56 -14.26
CA SER A 71 -7.93 -6.18 -14.62
C SER A 71 -8.33 -4.80 -14.13
N GLY A 72 -7.63 -4.26 -13.13
CA GLY A 72 -7.92 -2.95 -12.55
C GLY A 72 -6.71 -2.35 -11.85
N ILE A 73 -6.57 -1.03 -11.91
CA ILE A 73 -5.52 -0.28 -11.21
C ILE A 73 -6.15 0.94 -10.54
N PHE A 74 -6.05 0.99 -9.21
CA PHE A 74 -6.25 2.19 -8.41
C PHE A 74 -4.91 2.84 -8.13
N ARG A 75 -4.79 4.16 -8.32
CA ARG A 75 -3.57 4.91 -8.02
C ARG A 75 -3.86 6.34 -7.64
N MET A 76 -3.21 6.81 -6.58
CA MET A 76 -3.40 8.17 -6.08
C MET A 76 -2.11 8.77 -5.51
N LEU A 77 -1.78 9.99 -5.96
CA LEU A 77 -0.79 10.84 -5.30
C LEU A 77 -1.39 11.41 -4.01
N ILE A 78 -0.56 11.57 -2.99
CA ILE A 78 -0.98 11.97 -1.64
C ILE A 78 -0.24 13.24 -1.24
N ASN A 79 -1.02 14.26 -0.84
CA ASN A 79 -0.48 15.44 -0.18
C ASN A 79 -0.72 15.32 1.34
N PRO A 80 0.30 14.97 2.15
CA PRO A 80 0.16 14.79 3.59
C PRO A 80 0.10 16.11 4.38
N GLY A 81 0.13 17.26 3.69
CA GLY A 81 0.13 18.58 4.31
C GLY A 81 1.48 19.01 4.91
N THR A 82 1.46 20.17 5.57
CA THR A 82 2.67 20.90 5.99
C THR A 82 3.19 20.54 7.38
N ASN A 83 2.44 19.77 8.16
CA ASN A 83 2.77 19.47 9.58
C ASN A 83 3.92 18.48 9.79
N VAL A 84 4.61 18.07 8.73
CA VAL A 84 5.78 17.21 8.83
C VAL A 84 7.03 18.09 9.00
N TYR A 85 7.28 18.57 10.21
CA TYR A 85 8.47 19.37 10.54
C TYR A 85 9.71 18.48 10.73
N GLY A 86 10.85 18.90 10.17
CA GLY A 86 12.13 18.18 10.24
C GLY A 86 12.48 17.41 8.97
N HIS A 87 13.74 16.96 8.86
CA HIS A 87 14.26 16.08 7.79
C HIS A 87 14.21 16.65 6.38
N GLN A 88 14.29 17.98 6.21
CA GLN A 88 14.24 18.59 4.88
C GLN A 88 15.32 18.03 3.94
N TYR A 89 16.52 17.75 4.46
CA TYR A 89 17.59 17.10 3.70
C TYR A 89 17.24 15.66 3.31
N GLU A 90 16.87 14.80 4.26
CA GLU A 90 16.56 13.39 4.00
C GLU A 90 15.34 13.23 3.08
N ARG A 91 14.31 14.06 3.25
CA ARG A 91 13.14 14.12 2.36
C ARG A 91 13.52 14.46 0.93
N ARG A 92 14.36 15.48 0.76
CA ARG A 92 14.85 15.90 -0.56
C ARG A 92 15.73 14.81 -1.17
N HIS A 93 16.59 14.19 -0.37
CA HIS A 93 17.46 13.12 -0.83
C HIS A 93 16.66 11.89 -1.25
N HIS A 94 15.80 11.36 -0.37
CA HIS A 94 14.93 10.22 -0.64
C HIS A 94 14.06 10.47 -1.87
N SER A 95 13.29 11.56 -1.89
CA SER A 95 12.48 11.91 -3.07
C SER A 95 13.34 11.98 -4.33
N LYS A 96 14.50 12.64 -4.32
CA LYS A 96 15.34 12.77 -5.52
C LYS A 96 15.85 11.43 -6.06
N ILE A 97 16.15 10.46 -5.19
CA ILE A 97 16.70 9.16 -5.59
C ILE A 97 15.61 8.10 -5.84
N THR A 98 14.41 8.28 -5.27
CA THR A 98 13.26 7.40 -5.48
C THR A 98 12.28 8.08 -6.43
N HIS A 99 11.23 8.71 -5.94
CA HIS A 99 10.03 9.02 -6.74
C HIS A 99 10.00 10.43 -7.36
N ASN A 100 10.91 11.32 -6.97
CA ASN A 100 11.07 12.70 -7.44
C ASN A 100 9.77 13.54 -7.38
N LEU A 101 8.92 13.24 -6.40
CA LEU A 101 7.67 13.96 -6.19
C LEU A 101 7.95 15.28 -5.46
N PRO A 102 7.22 16.36 -5.81
CA PRO A 102 7.27 17.62 -5.10
C PRO A 102 7.04 17.41 -3.61
N LEU A 103 7.85 18.04 -2.77
CA LEU A 103 7.71 17.96 -1.33
C LEU A 103 6.65 18.97 -0.84
N PRO A 104 5.96 18.69 0.28
CA PRO A 104 5.18 19.68 1.00
C PRO A 104 5.98 20.97 1.28
N PRO A 105 5.38 22.17 1.17
CA PRO A 105 3.95 22.44 0.98
C PRO A 105 3.41 22.23 -0.44
N ASN A 106 4.27 21.99 -1.43
CA ASN A 106 3.89 21.89 -2.84
C ASN A 106 3.69 20.43 -3.29
N ALA A 107 3.38 19.53 -2.35
CA ALA A 107 3.10 18.14 -2.72
C ALA A 107 1.85 18.06 -3.58
N MET A 108 1.87 17.17 -4.56
CA MET A 108 0.73 16.91 -5.42
C MET A 108 -0.20 15.88 -4.78
N GLY A 109 -1.43 15.81 -5.28
CA GLY A 109 -2.37 14.75 -4.92
C GLY A 109 -3.42 15.19 -3.90
N HIS A 110 -4.22 14.22 -3.46
CA HIS A 110 -5.34 14.48 -2.56
C HIS A 110 -4.86 14.80 -1.14
N GLU A 111 -5.50 15.80 -0.53
CA GLU A 111 -5.26 16.22 0.86
C GLU A 111 -6.20 15.54 1.86
N ASN A 112 -7.35 15.04 1.39
CA ASN A 112 -8.33 14.36 2.24
C ASN A 112 -7.97 12.87 2.36
N LEU A 113 -7.08 12.57 3.32
CA LEU A 113 -6.52 11.23 3.52
C LEU A 113 -7.60 10.16 3.80
N GLY A 114 -8.66 10.54 4.51
CA GLY A 114 -9.78 9.62 4.77
C GLY A 114 -10.56 9.24 3.51
N THR A 115 -10.70 10.16 2.56
CA THR A 115 -11.28 9.84 1.24
C THR A 115 -10.42 8.84 0.49
N ILE A 116 -9.09 9.02 0.47
CA ILE A 116 -8.15 8.09 -0.19
C ILE A 116 -8.28 6.69 0.40
N TYR A 117 -8.39 6.58 1.73
CA TYR A 117 -8.59 5.29 2.39
C TYR A 117 -9.91 4.62 1.97
N ASN A 118 -11.01 5.38 1.94
CA ASN A 118 -12.31 4.85 1.53
C ASN A 118 -12.32 4.41 0.07
N GLU A 119 -11.66 5.15 -0.83
CA GLU A 119 -11.55 4.76 -2.24
C GLU A 119 -10.72 3.49 -2.43
N VAL A 120 -9.67 3.28 -1.62
CA VAL A 120 -8.96 1.99 -1.59
C VAL A 120 -9.91 0.86 -1.19
N LEU A 121 -10.72 1.07 -0.14
CA LEU A 121 -11.69 0.05 0.29
C LEU A 121 -12.76 -0.22 -0.76
N GLU A 122 -13.26 0.82 -1.43
CA GLU A 122 -14.22 0.71 -2.53
C GLU A 122 -13.64 -0.08 -3.70
N PHE A 123 -12.37 0.17 -4.06
CA PHE A 123 -11.67 -0.58 -5.11
C PHE A 123 -11.54 -2.08 -4.78
N LEU A 124 -11.37 -2.42 -3.50
CA LEU A 124 -11.32 -3.82 -3.06
C LEU A 124 -12.69 -4.53 -3.07
N GLY A 125 -13.78 -3.76 -3.22
CA GLY A 125 -15.12 -4.29 -3.55
C GLY A 125 -15.75 -5.23 -2.51
N ALA A 126 -15.25 -5.27 -1.27
CA ALA A 126 -15.70 -6.23 -0.28
C ALA A 126 -16.72 -5.63 0.72
N THR A 127 -17.86 -6.31 0.87
CA THR A 127 -18.93 -5.91 1.79
C THR A 127 -18.76 -6.46 3.21
N ASP A 128 -18.15 -7.65 3.35
CA ASP A 128 -18.01 -8.34 4.64
C ASP A 128 -16.56 -8.48 5.11
N GLU A 129 -15.64 -8.94 4.25
CA GLU A 129 -14.22 -9.14 4.57
C GLU A 129 -13.35 -8.75 3.38
N TYR A 130 -12.42 -7.81 3.60
CA TYR A 130 -11.52 -7.34 2.55
C TYR A 130 -10.54 -8.43 2.12
N PRO A 131 -10.24 -8.56 0.81
CA PRO A 131 -9.26 -9.51 0.32
C PRO A 131 -7.85 -9.20 0.88
N PRO A 132 -6.97 -10.21 0.96
CA PRO A 132 -5.56 -10.00 1.26
C PRO A 132 -4.91 -9.03 0.27
N LEU A 133 -3.99 -8.21 0.77
CA LEU A 133 -3.16 -7.33 -0.03
C LEU A 133 -1.74 -7.92 -0.13
N TYR A 134 -1.20 -7.99 -1.33
CA TYR A 134 0.13 -8.54 -1.55
C TYR A 134 1.14 -7.41 -1.77
N THR A 135 2.30 -7.48 -1.14
CA THR A 135 3.39 -6.52 -1.32
C THR A 135 4.73 -7.20 -1.04
N VAL A 136 5.84 -6.61 -1.50
CA VAL A 136 7.18 -7.16 -1.23
C VAL A 136 7.46 -7.16 0.28
N ARG A 137 8.10 -8.22 0.78
CA ARG A 137 8.31 -8.45 2.23
C ARG A 137 8.87 -7.23 2.96
N GLU A 138 9.84 -6.56 2.35
CA GLU A 138 10.54 -5.42 2.91
C GLU A 138 9.59 -4.21 3.06
N ASN A 139 8.55 -4.11 2.24
CA ASN A 139 7.61 -2.99 2.24
C ASN A 139 6.38 -3.23 3.12
N ILE A 140 6.17 -4.43 3.67
CA ILE A 140 5.02 -4.74 4.53
C ILE A 140 4.85 -3.69 5.64
N HIS A 141 5.91 -3.38 6.36
CA HIS A 141 5.87 -2.42 7.47
C HIS A 141 5.60 -0.98 7.02
N ILE A 142 5.97 -0.63 5.78
CA ILE A 142 5.75 0.68 5.17
C ILE A 142 4.28 0.79 4.75
N VAL A 143 3.76 -0.21 4.04
CA VAL A 143 2.36 -0.28 3.62
C VAL A 143 1.43 -0.23 4.83
N VAL A 144 1.70 -1.02 5.88
CA VAL A 144 0.95 -0.97 7.14
C VAL A 144 0.93 0.46 7.70
N SER A 145 2.10 1.10 7.81
CA SER A 145 2.20 2.46 8.33
C SER A 145 1.44 3.48 7.49
N VAL A 146 1.44 3.34 6.17
CA VAL A 146 0.74 4.26 5.26
C VAL A 146 -0.78 4.07 5.38
N LEU A 147 -1.27 2.83 5.39
CA LEU A 147 -2.70 2.57 5.56
C LEU A 147 -3.21 3.06 6.92
N ASP A 148 -2.41 2.89 7.99
CA ASP A 148 -2.73 3.44 9.31
C ASP A 148 -2.72 4.98 9.31
N PHE A 149 -1.79 5.61 8.58
CA PHE A 149 -1.72 7.06 8.42
C PHE A 149 -2.99 7.59 7.75
N LEU A 150 -3.41 6.99 6.63
CA LEU A 150 -4.61 7.39 5.89
C LEU A 150 -5.88 7.23 6.73
N LYS A 151 -5.99 6.11 7.47
CA LYS A 151 -7.11 5.80 8.36
C LYS A 151 -7.23 6.77 9.54
N SER A 152 -6.14 7.35 10.02
CA SER A 152 -6.15 8.26 11.18
C SER A 152 -6.99 9.52 10.95
N ASP A 153 -7.06 10.00 9.70
CA ASP A 153 -7.88 11.16 9.32
C ASP A 153 -9.39 10.88 9.40
N ILE A 154 -9.81 9.63 9.14
CA ILE A 154 -11.20 9.20 9.34
C ILE A 154 -11.58 9.28 10.82
N ARG A 155 -10.70 8.78 11.70
CA ARG A 155 -10.96 8.78 13.14
C ARG A 155 -11.04 10.20 13.70
N ALA A 156 -10.17 11.10 13.25
CA ALA A 156 -10.19 12.49 13.66
C ALA A 156 -11.52 13.18 13.32
N LYS A 157 -12.10 12.87 12.15
CA LYS A 157 -13.40 13.41 11.71
C LYS A 157 -14.60 12.75 12.42
N SER A 158 -14.53 11.44 12.70
CA SER A 158 -15.64 10.70 13.34
C SER A 158 -15.73 10.93 14.86
N THR A 159 -14.66 11.32 15.54
CA THR A 159 -14.72 11.67 16.98
C THR A 159 -15.53 12.93 17.30
N CYS A 160 -15.96 13.69 16.30
CA CYS A 160 -16.84 14.84 16.50
C CYS A 160 -18.33 14.47 16.49
N GLU A 161 -18.75 13.44 15.75
CA GLU A 161 -20.16 13.02 15.70
C GLU A 161 -20.28 11.50 15.46
N GLN A 162 -20.89 10.81 16.43
CA GLN A 162 -21.45 9.44 16.39
C GLN A 162 -20.50 8.22 16.42
N GLY A 163 -20.71 7.39 17.45
CA GLY A 163 -20.69 5.93 17.39
C GLY A 163 -19.33 5.24 17.40
N GLU A 164 -19.18 4.18 18.20
CA GLU A 164 -18.06 3.25 18.09
C GLU A 164 -18.08 2.59 16.71
N LEU A 165 -17.25 3.10 15.79
CA LEU A 165 -16.99 2.45 14.49
C LEU A 165 -16.35 1.08 14.73
N GLU A 166 -16.92 0.06 14.08
CA GLU A 166 -16.37 -1.30 14.09
C GLU A 166 -14.88 -1.25 13.74
N LYS A 167 -14.07 -1.99 14.52
CA LYS A 167 -12.62 -2.09 14.29
C LYS A 167 -12.42 -2.59 12.85
N PRO A 168 -11.71 -1.84 11.99
CA PRO A 168 -11.48 -2.31 10.63
C PRO A 168 -10.71 -3.62 10.68
N LYS A 169 -11.25 -4.63 9.99
CA LYS A 169 -10.67 -5.95 9.88
C LYS A 169 -9.26 -5.81 9.27
N SER A 170 -8.29 -6.55 9.82
CA SER A 170 -6.88 -6.39 9.46
C SER A 170 -6.64 -6.79 8.01
N PHE A 171 -5.94 -5.95 7.24
CA PHE A 171 -5.37 -6.40 5.97
C PHE A 171 -4.42 -7.58 6.23
N HIS A 172 -4.65 -8.69 5.55
CA HIS A 172 -3.63 -9.72 5.44
C HIS A 172 -2.62 -9.25 4.41
N ILE A 173 -1.55 -8.60 4.87
CA ILE A 173 -0.46 -8.18 4.00
C ILE A 173 0.55 -9.32 3.92
N THR A 174 0.78 -9.83 2.72
CA THR A 174 1.62 -11.01 2.53
C THR A 174 2.68 -10.80 1.46
N ASP A 175 3.78 -11.53 1.62
CA ASP A 175 4.96 -11.46 0.76
C ASP A 175 4.64 -11.87 -0.68
N ALA A 176 5.08 -11.05 -1.64
CA ALA A 176 5.17 -11.41 -3.04
C ALA A 176 6.67 -11.62 -3.38
N LEU A 177 7.04 -12.87 -3.69
CA LEU A 177 8.41 -13.23 -4.04
C LEU A 177 8.64 -13.03 -5.54
N PHE A 178 9.28 -11.92 -5.90
CA PHE A 178 9.79 -11.68 -7.25
C PHE A 178 11.32 -11.53 -7.19
N GLU A 179 12.05 -12.40 -7.88
CA GLU A 179 13.52 -12.36 -7.90
C GLU A 179 14.08 -11.34 -8.91
N ARG A 180 13.27 -10.98 -9.93
CA ARG A 180 13.61 -10.00 -10.96
C ARG A 180 12.34 -9.32 -11.47
N ASP A 181 12.39 -8.00 -11.58
CA ASP A 181 11.39 -7.23 -12.29
C ASP A 181 11.72 -7.26 -13.80
N CYS A 182 11.03 -8.13 -14.54
CA CYS A 182 11.16 -8.21 -15.99
C CYS A 182 10.40 -7.09 -16.73
N PHE A 183 9.64 -6.26 -16.02
CA PHE A 183 8.72 -5.27 -16.55
C PHE A 183 9.08 -3.83 -16.13
N GLU A 184 10.23 -3.63 -15.48
CA GLU A 184 10.74 -2.33 -15.01
C GLU A 184 10.68 -1.22 -16.08
N TYR A 185 10.83 -1.59 -17.36
CA TYR A 185 10.86 -0.67 -18.50
C TYR A 185 9.57 -0.66 -19.33
N GLN A 186 8.51 -1.33 -18.87
CA GLN A 186 7.22 -1.35 -19.55
C GLN A 186 6.60 0.06 -19.53
N SER A 187 6.17 0.54 -20.69
CA SER A 187 5.46 1.83 -20.79
C SER A 187 3.97 1.67 -20.46
N GLY A 188 3.31 2.70 -19.92
CA GLY A 188 1.87 2.68 -19.63
C GLY A 188 1.48 2.09 -18.28
N ILE A 189 2.45 1.61 -17.48
CA ILE A 189 2.21 1.12 -16.10
C ILE A 189 2.53 2.20 -15.06
N ALA A 190 3.12 3.30 -15.50
CA ALA A 190 3.59 4.34 -14.62
C ALA A 190 2.51 5.38 -14.32
N CYS A 191 2.83 6.14 -13.29
CA CYS A 191 2.13 7.34 -12.95
C CYS A 191 2.27 8.42 -14.04
N GLN A 192 1.21 9.14 -14.42
CA GLN A 192 1.29 10.18 -15.48
C GLN A 192 2.46 11.15 -15.23
N PHE A 193 2.65 11.59 -13.98
CA PHE A 193 3.78 12.44 -13.61
C PHE A 193 5.15 11.78 -13.84
N ASN A 194 5.25 10.46 -13.60
CA ASN A 194 6.48 9.70 -13.82
C ASN A 194 6.71 9.40 -15.31
N GLU A 195 5.64 9.20 -16.09
CA GLU A 195 5.71 9.08 -17.55
C GLU A 195 6.22 10.38 -18.19
N ASP A 196 5.63 11.51 -17.81
CA ASP A 196 6.02 12.84 -18.33
C ASP A 196 7.49 13.17 -18.00
N LYS A 197 8.03 12.60 -16.92
CA LYS A 197 9.42 12.79 -16.49
C LYS A 197 10.41 11.72 -16.97
N THR A 198 9.97 10.72 -17.72
CA THR A 198 10.82 9.66 -18.30
C THR A 198 11.70 8.93 -17.26
N ARG A 199 11.12 8.53 -16.12
CA ARG A 199 11.87 7.83 -15.04
C ARG A 199 11.18 6.54 -14.55
N ALA A 200 12.00 5.50 -14.35
CA ALA A 200 11.61 4.14 -13.98
C ALA A 200 11.30 3.91 -12.47
N ASN A 201 11.39 4.94 -11.62
CA ASN A 201 11.07 4.80 -10.19
C ASN A 201 9.55 4.90 -9.99
N ILE A 202 8.88 3.84 -10.41
CA ILE A 202 7.42 3.72 -10.55
C ILE A 202 6.87 2.97 -9.34
N VAL A 203 5.70 3.38 -8.84
CA VAL A 203 5.05 2.69 -7.71
C VAL A 203 4.61 1.29 -8.11
N LEU A 204 4.18 1.08 -9.34
CA LEU A 204 3.73 -0.20 -9.91
C LEU A 204 4.86 -1.18 -10.31
N ASN A 205 6.02 -1.14 -9.65
CA ASN A 205 7.01 -2.22 -9.77
C ASN A 205 6.70 -3.23 -8.65
N LEU A 206 5.92 -4.26 -8.99
CA LEU A 206 5.63 -5.40 -8.13
C LEU A 206 6.74 -6.44 -8.23
#